data_AF-A0AAD7H912-F1
#
_entry.id   AF-A0AAD7H912-F1
#
_cell.length_a   1.000
_cell.length_b   1.000
_cell.length_c   1.000
_cell.angle_alpha   90.00
_cell.angle_beta   90.00
_cell.angle_gamma   90.00
#
_symmetry.space_group_name_H-M   'P 1'
#
loop_
_entity.id
_entity.type
_entity.pdbx_description
1 polymer ?
#
loop_
_entity_poly.entity_id
_entity_poly.type
_entity_poly.pdbx_seq_one_letter_code
_entity_poly.pdbx_strand_id
1 'polypeptide(L)'
;MTEVDPDKPEDAPLFLPSQFTATQRSILKLEALAQVEYGLREGQAYDALADLRTAIRTFNYNKDVKGASVRGVGRTTRAQKFMKTLSNDIQAAGDSYRRTWVGLVKLGMSPTDNTLRRLEKKQKLEGKGGKKTALGDSKKAEPWFWNAFRPSGMSEADEAAWEVESKSHPEIPMRWFRERALRDRAIEEVETVEAEFGRVIAWFRKNSEIWERMAEGASGGAKAYTHKQAERYRELGEECVREWARAPALVEEDRIAEEKKVAEDAQKAEQEEGLEPRTDYSVYTFAPPIASSLLTTALFTELLPSQWIERLGKLHSSEKVSRRFTE
;
A
#
# COMPACT_ATOMS: atom_id res chain seq x y z
N MET A 1 26.63 20.42 -39.82
CA MET A 1 25.80 19.20 -39.81
C MET A 1 26.73 18.06 -39.47
N THR A 2 26.52 17.38 -38.35
CA THR A 2 27.25 16.14 -38.05
C THR A 2 26.88 15.11 -39.11
N GLU A 3 27.88 14.54 -39.76
CA GLU A 3 27.72 13.49 -40.76
C GLU A 3 27.02 12.28 -40.10
N VAL A 4 25.92 11.83 -40.70
CA VAL A 4 25.14 10.70 -40.17
C VAL A 4 25.79 9.42 -40.66
N ASP A 5 26.17 8.55 -39.74
CA ASP A 5 26.71 7.22 -40.05
C ASP A 5 25.59 6.32 -40.62
N PRO A 6 25.68 5.87 -41.89
CA PRO A 6 24.65 5.03 -42.49
C PRO A 6 24.52 3.66 -41.82
N ASP A 7 25.54 3.19 -41.10
CA ASP A 7 25.53 1.90 -40.41
C ASP A 7 24.82 1.95 -39.05
N LYS A 8 24.56 3.14 -38.50
CA LYS A 8 23.89 3.35 -37.20
C LYS A 8 22.90 4.53 -37.24
N PRO A 9 21.80 4.40 -38.00
CA PRO A 9 20.79 5.45 -38.10
C PRO A 9 20.16 5.82 -36.75
N GLU A 10 20.19 4.93 -35.76
CA GLU A 10 19.68 5.16 -34.41
C GLU A 10 20.45 6.22 -33.60
N ASP A 11 21.72 6.47 -33.95
CA ASP A 11 22.57 7.46 -33.27
C ASP A 11 22.41 8.87 -33.87
N ALA A 12 21.65 8.99 -34.97
CA ALA A 12 21.42 10.26 -35.64
C ALA A 12 20.59 11.21 -34.73
N PRO A 13 21.04 12.46 -34.51
CA PRO A 13 20.31 13.40 -33.68
C PRO A 13 18.99 13.81 -34.36
N LEU A 14 17.87 13.43 -33.75
CA LEU A 14 16.51 13.70 -34.26
C LEU A 14 16.05 15.16 -34.11
N PHE A 15 16.79 16.02 -33.39
CA PHE A 15 16.49 17.44 -33.16
C PHE A 15 15.02 17.72 -32.77
N LEU A 16 14.54 17.03 -31.74
CA LEU A 16 13.17 17.20 -31.26
C LEU A 16 12.97 18.58 -30.59
N PRO A 17 11.77 19.19 -30.64
CA PRO A 17 11.47 20.46 -29.96
C PRO A 17 11.89 20.50 -28.47
N SER A 18 11.76 19.38 -27.75
CA SER A 18 12.20 19.24 -26.34
C SER A 18 13.71 19.37 -26.13
N GLN A 19 14.53 19.27 -27.18
CA GLN A 19 15.98 19.47 -27.11
C GLN A 19 16.38 20.95 -27.16
N PHE A 20 15.47 21.83 -27.61
CA PHE A 20 15.67 23.27 -27.67
C PHE A 20 15.11 23.95 -26.42
N THR A 21 15.72 25.06 -26.00
CA THR A 21 15.18 25.92 -24.94
C THR A 21 13.92 26.65 -25.40
N ALA A 22 13.10 27.14 -24.47
CA ALA A 22 11.87 27.87 -24.82
C ALA A 22 12.14 29.06 -25.77
N THR A 23 13.20 29.82 -25.53
CA THR A 23 13.60 30.96 -26.39
C THR A 23 14.00 30.50 -27.80
N GLN A 24 14.77 29.41 -27.91
CA GLN A 24 15.16 28.85 -29.20
C GLN A 24 13.96 28.32 -29.98
N ARG A 25 12.99 27.70 -29.29
CA ARG A 25 11.74 27.24 -29.93
C ARG A 25 10.97 28.40 -30.54
N SER A 26 10.89 29.55 -29.87
CA SER A 26 10.23 30.73 -30.44
C SER A 26 11.00 31.37 -31.58
N ILE A 27 12.33 31.44 -31.50
CA ILE A 27 13.17 31.93 -32.62
C ILE A 27 12.99 31.04 -33.86
N LEU A 28 12.97 29.72 -33.66
CA LEU A 28 12.84 28.71 -34.72
C LEU A 28 11.37 28.45 -35.13
N LYS A 29 10.40 29.13 -34.50
CA LYS A 29 8.95 28.95 -34.74
C LYS A 29 8.47 27.50 -34.59
N LEU A 30 8.99 26.80 -33.56
CA LEU A 30 8.71 25.41 -33.26
C LEU A 30 7.56 25.22 -32.25
N GLU A 31 6.80 26.27 -31.90
CA GLU A 31 5.78 26.16 -30.84
C GLU A 31 4.69 25.13 -31.17
N ALA A 32 4.18 25.13 -32.40
CA ALA A 32 3.15 24.17 -32.82
C ALA A 32 3.66 22.72 -32.75
N LEU A 33 4.90 22.48 -33.17
CA LEU A 33 5.53 21.16 -33.10
C LEU A 33 5.82 20.74 -31.66
N ALA A 34 6.15 21.69 -30.78
CA ALA A 34 6.36 21.44 -29.36
C ALA A 34 5.06 20.97 -28.67
N GLN A 35 3.90 21.49 -29.07
CA GLN A 35 2.59 21.03 -28.56
C GLN A 35 2.28 19.61 -29.04
N VAL A 36 2.57 19.29 -30.30
CA VAL A 36 2.41 17.92 -30.82
C VAL A 36 3.33 16.94 -30.09
N GLU A 37 4.60 17.30 -29.90
CA GLU A 37 5.54 16.47 -29.12
C GLU A 37 5.08 16.30 -27.67
N TYR A 38 4.51 17.34 -27.06
CA TYR A 38 3.97 17.27 -25.70
C TYR A 38 2.90 16.18 -25.58
N GLY A 39 1.89 16.20 -26.45
CA GLY A 39 0.82 15.20 -26.43
C GLY A 39 1.32 13.77 -26.69
N LEU A 40 2.28 13.60 -27.59
CA LEU A 40 2.92 12.30 -27.85
C LEU A 40 3.71 11.81 -26.62
N ARG A 41 4.46 12.70 -25.96
CA ARG A 41 5.20 12.35 -24.74
C ARG A 41 4.30 12.08 -23.56
N GLU A 42 3.15 12.75 -23.46
CA GLU A 42 2.16 12.45 -22.43
C GLU A 42 1.64 11.02 -22.59
N GLY A 43 1.23 10.61 -23.79
CA GLY A 43 0.87 9.22 -24.09
C GLY A 43 2.00 8.24 -23.76
N GLN A 44 3.21 8.54 -24.24
CA GLN A 44 4.41 7.72 -23.97
C GLN A 44 4.71 7.60 -22.47
N ALA A 45 4.41 8.63 -21.66
CA ALA A 45 4.60 8.58 -20.22
C ALA A 45 3.61 7.61 -19.56
N TYR A 46 2.35 7.63 -19.97
CA TYR A 46 1.34 6.67 -19.48
C TYR A 46 1.66 5.23 -19.88
N ASP A 47 2.10 5.02 -21.13
CA ASP A 47 2.53 3.70 -21.62
C ASP A 47 3.74 3.19 -20.82
N ALA A 48 4.76 4.03 -20.63
CA ALA A 48 5.94 3.66 -19.84
C ALA A 48 5.60 3.33 -18.37
N LEU A 49 4.60 4.00 -17.78
CA LEU A 49 4.10 3.64 -16.45
C LEU A 49 3.31 2.33 -16.45
N ALA A 50 2.57 2.02 -17.52
CA ALA A 50 1.89 0.73 -17.67
C ALA A 50 2.91 -0.42 -17.75
N ASP A 51 3.93 -0.26 -18.60
CA ASP A 51 5.06 -1.20 -18.71
C ASP A 51 5.77 -1.39 -17.37
N LEU A 52 6.03 -0.30 -16.64
CA LEU A 52 6.67 -0.35 -15.33
C LEU A 52 5.82 -1.17 -14.33
N ARG A 53 4.51 -0.93 -14.28
CA ARG A 53 3.60 -1.68 -13.40
C ARG A 53 3.57 -3.17 -13.76
N THR A 54 3.54 -3.50 -15.06
CA THR A 54 3.54 -4.88 -15.54
C THR A 54 4.85 -5.59 -15.27
N ALA A 55 5.99 -4.91 -15.42
CA ALA A 55 7.31 -5.44 -15.05
C ALA A 55 7.39 -5.74 -13.55
N ILE A 56 6.90 -4.83 -12.69
CA ILE A 56 6.88 -5.02 -11.23
C ILE A 56 5.99 -6.21 -10.84
N ARG A 57 4.79 -6.34 -11.41
CA ARG A 57 3.90 -7.48 -11.17
C ARG A 57 4.57 -8.80 -11.56
N THR A 58 5.17 -8.85 -12.75
CA THR A 58 5.87 -10.03 -13.26
C THR A 58 7.01 -10.43 -12.34
N PHE A 59 7.82 -9.48 -11.90
CA PHE A 59 8.89 -9.71 -10.91
C PHE A 59 8.34 -10.27 -9.60
N ASN A 60 7.28 -9.68 -9.06
CA ASN A 60 6.70 -10.09 -7.79
C ASN A 60 6.09 -11.49 -7.83
N TYR A 61 5.36 -11.83 -8.89
CA TYR A 61 4.84 -13.17 -9.11
C TYR A 61 5.97 -14.22 -9.14
N ASN A 62 7.02 -13.95 -9.92
CA ASN A 62 8.16 -14.87 -10.04
C ASN A 62 8.99 -14.96 -8.75
N LYS A 63 9.06 -13.89 -7.96
CA LYS A 63 9.66 -13.88 -6.62
C LYS A 63 8.93 -14.85 -5.68
N ASP A 64 7.60 -14.85 -5.71
CA ASP A 64 6.78 -15.72 -4.87
C ASP A 64 6.91 -17.19 -5.31
N VAL A 65 6.87 -17.44 -6.62
CA VAL A 65 7.10 -18.79 -7.19
C VAL A 65 8.50 -19.31 -6.85
N LYS A 66 9.53 -18.46 -6.93
CA LYS A 66 10.89 -18.82 -6.53
C LYS A 66 10.94 -19.23 -5.05
N GLY A 67 10.32 -18.45 -4.17
CA GLY A 67 10.28 -18.73 -2.74
C GLY A 67 9.59 -20.05 -2.39
N ALA A 68 8.53 -20.40 -3.12
CA ALA A 68 7.77 -21.64 -2.88
C ALA A 68 8.44 -22.89 -3.47
N SER A 69 8.97 -22.80 -4.69
CA SER A 69 9.24 -23.98 -5.54
C SER A 69 10.71 -24.26 -5.82
N VAL A 70 11.62 -23.30 -5.60
CA VAL A 70 13.04 -23.46 -5.97
C VAL A 70 13.87 -23.87 -4.75
N ARG A 71 14.40 -25.11 -4.79
CA ARG A 71 15.34 -25.65 -3.81
C ARG A 71 16.62 -26.13 -4.50
N GLY A 72 17.74 -26.09 -3.78
CA GLY A 72 19.05 -26.54 -4.26
C GLY A 72 19.84 -25.49 -5.05
N VAL A 73 21.17 -25.61 -5.03
CA VAL A 73 22.12 -24.57 -5.49
C VAL A 73 21.94 -24.24 -6.97
N GLY A 74 22.00 -25.24 -7.87
CA GLY A 74 21.94 -24.99 -9.32
C GLY A 74 20.62 -24.37 -9.81
N ARG A 75 19.48 -24.78 -9.24
CA ARG A 75 18.17 -24.19 -9.54
C ARG A 75 18.06 -22.77 -8.99
N THR A 76 18.65 -22.52 -7.83
CA THR A 76 18.70 -21.18 -7.21
C THR A 76 19.49 -20.20 -8.07
N THR A 77 20.66 -20.59 -8.60
CA THR A 77 21.47 -19.73 -9.47
C THR A 77 20.73 -19.37 -10.76
N ARG A 78 20.07 -20.34 -11.41
CA ARG A 78 19.27 -20.08 -12.62
C ARG A 78 18.09 -19.14 -12.33
N ALA A 79 17.38 -19.39 -11.22
CA ALA A 79 16.29 -18.52 -10.78
C ALA A 79 16.79 -17.10 -10.44
N GLN A 80 17.96 -16.96 -9.82
CA GLN A 80 18.57 -15.65 -9.57
C GLN A 80 18.90 -14.91 -10.87
N LYS A 81 19.46 -15.59 -11.87
CA LYS A 81 19.72 -14.99 -13.20
C LYS A 81 18.42 -14.48 -13.83
N PHE A 82 17.34 -15.28 -13.78
CA PHE A 82 16.03 -14.87 -14.29
C PHE A 82 15.43 -13.68 -13.53
N MET A 83 15.51 -13.68 -12.19
CA MET A 83 15.10 -12.53 -11.37
C MET A 83 15.89 -11.26 -11.69
N LYS A 84 17.18 -11.39 -12.04
CA LYS A 84 18.00 -10.25 -12.47
C LYS A 84 17.51 -9.69 -13.80
N THR A 85 17.12 -10.54 -14.76
CA THR A 85 16.49 -10.09 -16.01
C THR A 85 15.23 -9.28 -15.72
N LEU A 86 14.32 -9.79 -14.89
CA LEU A 86 13.09 -9.07 -14.52
C LEU A 86 13.36 -7.75 -13.80
N SER A 87 14.42 -7.69 -12.97
CA SER A 87 14.85 -6.43 -12.34
C SER A 87 15.39 -5.43 -13.37
N ASN A 88 16.12 -5.89 -14.40
CA ASN A 88 16.54 -5.06 -15.51
C ASN A 88 15.36 -4.53 -16.32
N ASP A 89 14.31 -5.33 -16.53
CA ASP A 89 13.09 -4.91 -17.24
C ASP A 89 12.38 -3.77 -16.47
N ILE A 90 12.30 -3.87 -15.14
CA ILE A 90 11.80 -2.79 -14.27
C ILE A 90 12.62 -1.51 -14.45
N GLN A 91 13.96 -1.63 -14.47
CA GLN A 91 14.84 -0.48 -14.65
C GLN A 91 14.69 0.15 -16.05
N ALA A 92 14.58 -0.67 -17.09
CA ALA A 92 14.38 -0.21 -18.46
C ALA A 92 13.07 0.56 -18.62
N ALA A 93 11.96 0.05 -18.08
CA ALA A 93 10.68 0.74 -18.07
C ALA A 93 10.74 2.06 -17.27
N GLY A 94 11.37 2.03 -16.09
CA GLY A 94 11.59 3.24 -15.28
C GLY A 94 12.46 4.29 -15.99
N ASP A 95 13.49 3.86 -16.73
CA ASP A 95 14.35 4.74 -17.52
C ASP A 95 13.63 5.33 -18.74
N SER A 96 12.75 4.58 -19.39
CA SER A 96 11.86 5.13 -20.42
C SER A 96 10.97 6.23 -19.85
N TYR A 97 10.30 5.99 -18.71
CA TYR A 97 9.48 7.01 -18.06
C TYR A 97 10.29 8.26 -17.69
N ARG A 98 11.46 8.08 -17.05
CA ARG A 98 12.36 9.20 -16.67
C ARG A 98 12.77 10.04 -17.88
N ARG A 99 13.13 9.40 -19.00
CA ARG A 99 13.49 10.11 -20.25
C ARG A 99 12.32 10.92 -20.80
N THR A 100 11.12 10.34 -20.80
CA THR A 100 9.91 11.02 -21.26
C THR A 100 9.56 12.20 -20.36
N TRP A 101 9.61 12.02 -19.03
CA TRP A 101 9.34 13.06 -18.03
C TRP A 101 10.27 14.27 -18.17
N VAL A 102 11.58 14.05 -18.39
CA VAL A 102 12.53 15.15 -18.65
C VAL A 102 12.16 15.93 -19.91
N GLY A 103 11.71 15.25 -20.96
CA GLY A 103 11.22 15.90 -22.18
C GLY A 103 9.98 16.76 -21.93
N LEU A 104 9.01 16.24 -21.18
CA LEU A 104 7.77 16.95 -20.81
C LEU A 104 8.07 18.22 -20.01
N VAL A 105 8.97 18.15 -19.02
CA VAL A 105 9.40 19.32 -18.24
C VAL A 105 10.04 20.38 -19.15
N LYS A 106 10.89 19.98 -20.11
CA LYS A 106 11.49 20.92 -21.07
C LYS A 106 10.48 21.57 -22.02
N LEU A 107 9.36 20.90 -22.29
CA LEU A 107 8.26 21.41 -23.12
C LEU A 107 7.30 22.32 -22.34
N GLY A 108 7.41 22.39 -21.00
CA GLY A 108 6.64 23.31 -20.16
C GLY A 108 5.72 22.64 -19.14
N MET A 109 5.81 21.32 -18.94
CA MET A 109 5.09 20.64 -17.85
C MET A 109 5.55 21.19 -16.50
N SER A 110 4.59 21.51 -15.62
CA SER A 110 4.91 21.91 -14.25
C SER A 110 5.57 20.74 -13.51
N PRO A 111 6.74 20.91 -12.90
CA PRO A 111 7.35 19.85 -12.08
C PRO A 111 6.51 19.45 -10.85
N THR A 112 5.54 20.28 -10.47
CA THR A 112 4.61 20.03 -9.35
C THR A 112 3.29 19.41 -9.80
N ASP A 113 3.16 19.00 -11.07
CA ASP A 113 1.96 18.33 -11.53
C ASP A 113 1.72 17.05 -10.73
N ASN A 114 0.48 16.88 -10.28
CA ASN A 114 0.10 15.82 -9.36
C ASN A 114 -0.04 14.46 -10.05
N THR A 115 -0.26 14.44 -11.36
CA THR A 115 -0.56 13.25 -12.17
C THR A 115 0.72 12.50 -12.59
N LEU A 116 1.68 13.21 -13.19
CA LEU A 116 2.95 12.67 -13.71
C LEU A 116 4.13 13.18 -12.88
N ARG A 117 4.41 12.49 -11.77
CA ARG A 117 5.46 12.88 -10.82
C ARG A 117 6.83 12.33 -11.22
N ARG A 118 7.90 12.98 -10.75
CA ARG A 118 9.27 12.50 -10.97
C ARG A 118 9.47 11.11 -10.34
N LEU A 119 10.06 10.18 -11.10
CA LEU A 119 10.49 8.88 -10.60
C LEU A 119 11.98 8.90 -10.22
N GLU A 120 12.31 8.70 -8.96
CA GLU A 120 13.70 8.72 -8.51
C GLU A 120 14.47 7.44 -8.87
N LYS A 121 15.75 7.58 -9.23
CA LYS A 121 16.60 6.42 -9.56
C LYS A 121 16.96 5.57 -8.35
N LYS A 122 17.01 6.18 -7.16
CA LYS A 122 17.27 5.50 -5.88
C LYS A 122 16.05 4.74 -5.34
N GLN A 123 14.86 5.04 -5.85
CA GLN A 123 13.65 4.40 -5.38
C GLN A 123 13.66 2.91 -5.74
N LYS A 124 13.46 2.05 -4.73
CA LYS A 124 13.34 0.61 -4.94
C LYS A 124 12.01 0.30 -5.61
N LEU A 125 12.03 0.13 -6.92
CA LEU A 125 10.84 -0.13 -7.75
C LEU A 125 10.27 -1.54 -7.56
N GLU A 126 11.08 -2.48 -7.05
CA GLU A 126 10.70 -3.86 -6.73
C GLU A 126 9.76 -4.00 -5.50
N GLY A 127 8.98 -2.95 -5.19
CA GLY A 127 8.07 -2.87 -4.04
C GLY A 127 6.92 -3.88 -4.10
N LYS A 128 6.02 -3.86 -3.10
CA LYS A 128 4.92 -4.84 -2.92
C LYS A 128 3.80 -4.79 -3.98
N GLY A 129 3.90 -3.95 -5.01
CA GLY A 129 2.85 -3.79 -6.02
C GLY A 129 2.47 -5.11 -6.71
N GLY A 130 1.20 -5.50 -6.60
CA GLY A 130 0.67 -6.73 -7.19
C GLY A 130 0.80 -8.00 -6.34
N LYS A 131 1.25 -7.91 -5.09
CA LYS A 131 1.21 -9.04 -4.14
C LYS A 131 -0.15 -9.14 -3.44
N LYS A 132 -0.45 -10.30 -2.85
CA LYS A 132 -1.57 -10.43 -1.91
C LYS A 132 -1.30 -9.51 -0.71
N THR A 133 -2.26 -8.66 -0.37
CA THR A 133 -2.23 -7.79 0.80
C THR A 133 -2.07 -8.66 2.05
N ALA A 134 -1.02 -8.43 2.83
CA ALA A 134 -0.88 -9.03 4.15
C ALA A 134 -1.49 -8.11 5.22
N LEU A 135 -1.76 -8.65 6.40
CA LEU A 135 -2.23 -7.87 7.54
C LEU A 135 -1.22 -6.74 7.85
N GLY A 136 -1.68 -5.49 7.82
CA GLY A 136 -0.85 -4.29 8.02
C GLY A 136 -0.35 -3.60 6.74
N ASP A 137 -0.66 -4.12 5.55
CA ASP A 137 -0.26 -3.49 4.28
C ASP A 137 -1.11 -2.27 3.89
N SER A 138 -2.32 -2.11 4.45
CA SER A 138 -3.17 -0.92 4.26
C SER A 138 -2.52 0.39 4.72
N LYS A 139 -1.55 0.30 5.65
CA LYS A 139 -0.87 1.45 6.25
C LYS A 139 0.36 1.93 5.48
N LYS A 140 0.81 1.18 4.47
CA LYS A 140 1.96 1.56 3.64
C LYS A 140 1.45 2.29 2.41
N ALA A 141 1.80 3.57 2.29
CA ALA A 141 1.50 4.34 1.09
C ALA A 141 2.13 3.64 -0.13
N GLU A 142 1.28 3.27 -1.09
CA GLU A 142 1.79 2.75 -2.35
C GLU A 142 2.53 3.85 -3.13
N PRO A 143 3.55 3.47 -3.92
CA PRO A 143 4.15 4.40 -4.86
C PRO A 143 3.09 5.08 -5.73
N TRP A 144 3.23 6.40 -5.93
CA TRP A 144 2.24 7.23 -6.63
C TRP A 144 1.87 6.69 -8.03
N PHE A 145 2.79 6.02 -8.72
CA PHE A 145 2.59 5.48 -10.07
C PHE A 145 1.57 4.33 -10.13
N TRP A 146 1.17 3.75 -9.00
CA TRP A 146 0.04 2.82 -8.92
C TRP A 146 -1.31 3.55 -8.98
N ASN A 147 -1.35 4.83 -8.61
CA ASN A 147 -2.55 5.66 -8.54
C ASN A 147 -2.60 6.76 -9.60
N ALA A 148 -1.62 6.83 -10.52
CA ALA A 148 -1.49 7.88 -11.54
C ALA A 148 -2.67 7.99 -12.51
N PHE A 149 -3.60 7.02 -12.52
CA PHE A 149 -4.82 7.05 -13.32
C PHE A 149 -6.07 7.51 -12.59
N ARG A 150 -5.99 7.81 -11.28
CA ARG A 150 -7.11 8.38 -10.54
C ARG A 150 -6.92 9.90 -10.46
N PRO A 151 -7.75 10.69 -11.15
CA PRO A 151 -7.76 12.13 -10.93
C PRO A 151 -8.13 12.41 -9.47
N SER A 152 -7.27 13.14 -8.77
CA SER A 152 -7.47 13.51 -7.37
C SER A 152 -8.52 14.61 -7.28
N GLY A 153 -9.50 14.48 -6.38
CA GLY A 153 -10.48 15.52 -6.09
C GLY A 153 -11.69 15.58 -7.02
N MET A 154 -12.13 14.44 -7.58
CA MET A 154 -13.35 14.34 -8.38
C MET A 154 -14.62 14.51 -7.54
N SER A 155 -15.70 14.97 -8.19
CA SER A 155 -17.05 14.86 -7.65
C SER A 155 -17.54 13.41 -7.67
N GLU A 156 -18.52 13.07 -6.83
CA GLU A 156 -19.10 11.72 -6.77
C GLU A 156 -19.66 11.24 -8.13
N ALA A 157 -20.14 12.17 -8.96
CA ALA A 157 -20.61 11.89 -10.32
C ALA A 157 -19.45 11.58 -11.29
N ASP A 158 -18.33 12.30 -11.18
CA ASP A 158 -17.13 12.05 -11.99
C ASP A 158 -16.45 10.74 -11.57
N GLU A 159 -16.48 10.41 -10.27
CA GLU A 159 -16.01 9.11 -9.78
C GLU A 159 -16.85 7.96 -10.36
N ALA A 160 -18.17 8.11 -10.43
CA ALA A 160 -19.05 7.11 -11.03
C ALA A 160 -18.82 6.96 -12.55
N ALA A 161 -18.59 8.06 -13.26
CA ALA A 161 -18.26 8.05 -14.69
C ALA A 161 -16.89 7.39 -14.92
N TRP A 162 -15.89 7.75 -14.12
CA TRP A 162 -14.57 7.13 -14.15
C TRP A 162 -14.63 5.65 -13.77
N GLU A 163 -15.49 5.21 -12.86
CA GLU A 163 -15.71 3.79 -12.57
C GLU A 163 -16.23 3.03 -13.79
N VAL A 164 -17.12 3.64 -14.58
CA VAL A 164 -17.65 3.05 -15.82
C VAL A 164 -16.59 2.99 -16.91
N GLU A 165 -15.85 4.08 -17.11
CA GLU A 165 -14.77 4.15 -18.10
C GLU A 165 -13.60 3.23 -17.72
N SER A 166 -13.22 3.22 -16.45
CA SER A 166 -12.17 2.37 -15.91
C SER A 166 -12.47 0.91 -16.11
N LYS A 167 -13.73 0.45 -15.95
CA LYS A 167 -14.13 -0.94 -16.24
C LYS A 167 -13.74 -1.42 -17.64
N SER A 168 -13.51 -0.50 -18.58
CA SER A 168 -13.04 -0.81 -19.95
C SER A 168 -11.52 -0.92 -20.06
N HIS A 169 -10.75 -0.45 -19.08
CA HIS A 169 -9.30 -0.64 -19.01
C HIS A 169 -8.95 -1.99 -18.35
N PRO A 170 -8.09 -2.84 -18.94
CA PRO A 170 -7.85 -4.18 -18.44
C PRO A 170 -7.11 -4.25 -17.08
N GLU A 171 -6.41 -3.19 -16.66
CA GLU A 171 -5.47 -3.28 -15.53
C GLU A 171 -5.88 -2.52 -14.25
N ILE A 172 -6.65 -1.45 -14.37
CA ILE A 172 -7.02 -0.54 -13.27
C ILE A 172 -8.22 -1.08 -12.44
N PRO A 173 -9.28 -1.66 -13.05
CA PRO A 173 -10.46 -2.13 -12.33
C PRO A 173 -10.16 -3.25 -11.37
N MET A 174 -9.35 -4.23 -11.78
CA MET A 174 -9.15 -5.43 -10.98
C MET A 174 -8.54 -5.11 -9.62
N ARG A 175 -7.58 -4.18 -9.56
CA ARG A 175 -6.93 -3.78 -8.30
C ARG A 175 -7.92 -3.06 -7.40
N TRP A 176 -8.61 -2.04 -7.93
CA TRP A 176 -9.61 -1.30 -7.18
C TRP A 176 -10.75 -2.20 -6.68
N PHE A 177 -11.28 -3.08 -7.52
CA PHE A 177 -12.33 -4.04 -7.12
C PHE A 177 -11.83 -4.99 -6.02
N ARG A 178 -10.59 -5.45 -6.09
CA ARG A 178 -9.99 -6.28 -5.04
C ARG A 178 -9.86 -5.52 -3.73
N GLU A 179 -9.36 -4.29 -3.76
CA GLU A 179 -9.21 -3.46 -2.57
C GLU A 179 -10.55 -3.08 -1.95
N ARG A 180 -11.52 -2.71 -2.79
CA ARG A 180 -12.89 -2.44 -2.38
C ARG A 180 -13.52 -3.68 -1.73
N ALA A 181 -13.41 -4.85 -2.37
CA ALA A 181 -13.92 -6.09 -1.81
C ALA A 181 -13.21 -6.50 -0.51
N LEU A 182 -11.92 -6.21 -0.36
CA LEU A 182 -11.18 -6.42 0.88
C LEU A 182 -11.67 -5.50 2.00
N ARG A 183 -11.88 -4.21 1.69
CA ARG A 183 -12.49 -3.26 2.63
C ARG A 183 -13.88 -3.73 3.05
N ASP A 184 -14.73 -4.09 2.08
CA ASP A 184 -16.10 -4.53 2.35
C ASP A 184 -16.12 -5.80 3.20
N ARG A 185 -15.21 -6.75 2.96
CA ARG A 185 -15.04 -7.93 3.82
C ARG A 185 -14.56 -7.56 5.22
N ALA A 186 -13.62 -6.64 5.36
CA ALA A 186 -13.19 -6.18 6.68
C ALA A 186 -14.37 -5.55 7.45
N ILE A 187 -15.25 -4.84 6.74
CA ILE A 187 -16.50 -4.31 7.29
C ILE A 187 -17.42 -5.41 7.78
N GLU A 188 -17.69 -6.38 6.92
CA GLU A 188 -18.50 -7.54 7.29
C GLU A 188 -17.92 -8.30 8.50
N GLU A 189 -16.60 -8.48 8.57
CA GLU A 189 -15.94 -9.16 9.70
C GLU A 189 -16.15 -8.42 11.02
N VAL A 190 -16.09 -7.09 11.02
CA VAL A 190 -16.34 -6.27 12.22
C VAL A 190 -17.79 -6.37 12.66
N GLU A 191 -18.73 -6.18 11.73
CA GLU A 191 -20.16 -6.29 12.00
C GLU A 191 -20.53 -7.71 12.48
N THR A 192 -19.88 -8.73 11.92
CA THR A 192 -20.06 -10.12 12.32
C THR A 192 -19.60 -10.33 13.75
N VAL A 193 -18.42 -9.85 14.12
CA VAL A 193 -17.88 -9.98 15.48
C VAL A 193 -18.80 -9.29 16.48
N GLU A 194 -19.25 -8.06 16.21
CA GLU A 194 -20.21 -7.34 17.06
C GLU A 194 -21.50 -8.15 17.26
N ALA A 195 -22.05 -8.68 16.17
CA ALA A 195 -23.27 -9.47 16.21
C ALA A 195 -23.06 -10.81 16.95
N GLU A 196 -21.90 -11.45 16.81
CA GLU A 196 -21.53 -12.67 17.54
C GLU A 196 -21.43 -12.43 19.04
N PHE A 197 -20.78 -11.35 19.47
CA PHE A 197 -20.74 -10.97 20.89
C PHE A 197 -22.15 -10.77 21.46
N GLY A 198 -23.01 -10.06 20.72
CA GLY A 198 -24.41 -9.88 21.10
C GLY A 198 -25.17 -11.21 21.24
N ARG A 199 -24.97 -12.13 20.28
CA ARG A 199 -25.58 -13.48 20.32
C ARG A 199 -25.08 -14.31 21.49
N VAL A 200 -23.79 -14.26 21.82
CA VAL A 200 -23.20 -14.99 22.95
C VAL A 200 -23.78 -14.50 24.28
N ILE A 201 -23.89 -13.20 24.48
CA ILE A 201 -24.50 -12.62 25.69
C ILE A 201 -25.97 -13.05 25.81
N ALA A 202 -26.72 -12.98 24.71
CA ALA A 202 -28.12 -13.42 24.69
C ALA A 202 -28.25 -14.92 24.98
N TRP A 203 -27.34 -15.74 24.46
CA TRP A 203 -27.31 -17.18 24.70
C TRP A 203 -27.04 -17.50 26.18
N PHE A 204 -26.07 -16.84 26.81
CA PHE A 204 -25.79 -17.03 28.24
C PHE A 204 -26.98 -16.64 29.12
N ARG A 205 -27.58 -15.47 28.87
CA ARG A 205 -28.82 -15.05 29.55
C ARG A 205 -29.93 -16.07 29.38
N LYS A 206 -30.14 -16.55 28.15
CA LYS A 206 -31.19 -17.52 27.87
C LYS A 206 -30.99 -18.83 28.60
N ASN A 207 -29.75 -19.32 28.66
CA ASN A 207 -29.43 -20.54 29.40
C ASN A 207 -29.63 -20.35 30.90
N SER A 208 -29.24 -19.21 31.48
CA SER A 208 -29.54 -18.89 32.88
C SER A 208 -31.03 -19.02 33.19
N GLU A 209 -31.90 -18.40 32.38
CA GLU A 209 -33.36 -18.50 32.52
C GLU A 209 -33.87 -19.94 32.42
N ILE A 210 -33.31 -20.74 31.50
CA ILE A 210 -33.70 -22.14 31.32
C ILE A 210 -33.34 -22.96 32.57
N TRP A 211 -32.14 -22.76 33.12
CA TRP A 211 -31.70 -23.44 34.35
C TRP A 211 -32.48 -23.01 35.59
N GLU A 212 -32.86 -21.73 35.69
CA GLU A 212 -33.76 -21.22 36.75
C GLU A 212 -35.14 -21.88 36.67
N ARG A 213 -35.73 -21.94 35.48
CA ARG A 213 -37.02 -22.60 35.27
C ARG A 213 -36.97 -24.09 35.60
N MET A 214 -35.88 -24.78 35.24
CA MET A 214 -35.70 -26.19 35.62
C MET A 214 -35.59 -26.39 37.13
N ALA A 215 -35.12 -25.38 37.87
CA ALA A 215 -35.04 -25.43 39.33
C ALA A 215 -36.43 -25.41 40.01
N GLU A 216 -37.45 -24.86 39.36
CA GLU A 216 -38.83 -24.84 39.88
C GLU A 216 -39.43 -26.24 39.98
N GLY A 217 -39.04 -27.15 39.07
CA GLY A 217 -39.48 -28.55 39.06
C GLY A 217 -38.55 -29.52 39.80
N ALA A 218 -37.42 -29.05 40.32
CA ALA A 218 -36.40 -29.89 40.96
C ALA A 218 -36.50 -29.89 42.49
N SER A 219 -36.02 -30.95 43.13
CA SER A 219 -35.99 -31.08 44.60
C SER A 219 -34.61 -31.49 45.12
N GLY A 220 -34.32 -31.19 46.39
CA GLY A 220 -33.07 -31.57 47.06
C GLY A 220 -31.81 -31.12 46.33
N GLY A 221 -30.84 -32.03 46.17
CA GLY A 221 -29.56 -31.74 45.52
C GLY A 221 -29.66 -31.36 44.04
N ALA A 222 -30.68 -31.84 43.33
CA ALA A 222 -30.91 -31.46 41.93
C ALA A 222 -31.25 -29.97 41.81
N LYS A 223 -32.06 -29.44 42.74
CA LYS A 223 -32.39 -28.01 42.81
C LYS A 223 -31.16 -27.14 43.08
N ALA A 224 -30.28 -27.58 43.98
CA ALA A 224 -29.03 -26.87 44.25
C ALA A 224 -28.12 -26.85 43.01
N TYR A 225 -28.05 -27.95 42.26
CA TYR A 225 -27.24 -28.03 41.04
C TYR A 225 -27.79 -27.15 39.91
N THR A 226 -29.10 -27.12 39.68
CA THR A 226 -29.69 -26.27 38.62
C THR A 226 -29.50 -24.79 38.92
N HIS A 227 -29.65 -24.36 40.18
CA HIS A 227 -29.32 -22.98 40.58
C HIS A 227 -27.83 -22.67 40.39
N LYS A 228 -26.92 -23.60 40.70
CA LYS A 228 -25.48 -23.42 40.43
C LYS A 228 -25.20 -23.24 38.93
N GLN A 229 -25.86 -24.01 38.06
CA GLN A 229 -25.68 -23.84 36.61
C GLN A 229 -26.26 -22.52 36.11
N ALA A 230 -27.42 -22.09 36.62
CA ALA A 230 -27.98 -20.78 36.31
C ALA A 230 -27.00 -19.65 36.67
N GLU A 231 -26.48 -19.66 37.91
CA GLU A 231 -25.51 -18.67 38.37
C GLU A 231 -24.27 -18.64 37.47
N ARG A 232 -23.72 -19.82 37.13
CA ARG A 232 -22.58 -19.93 36.22
C ARG A 232 -22.83 -19.28 34.86
N TYR A 233 -24.00 -19.49 34.26
CA TYR A 233 -24.34 -18.88 32.98
C TYR A 233 -24.55 -17.36 33.10
N ARG A 234 -25.06 -16.89 34.23
CA ARG A 234 -25.16 -15.46 34.54
C ARG A 234 -23.77 -14.82 34.63
N GLU A 235 -22.86 -15.43 35.40
CA GLU A 235 -21.47 -14.97 35.55
C GLU A 235 -20.74 -14.87 34.20
N LEU A 236 -20.86 -15.91 33.35
CA LEU A 236 -20.26 -15.91 32.00
C LEU A 236 -20.83 -14.80 31.12
N GLY A 237 -22.14 -14.57 31.19
CA GLY A 237 -22.79 -13.48 30.46
C GLY A 237 -22.29 -12.09 30.91
N GLU A 238 -22.13 -11.88 32.21
CA GLU A 238 -21.59 -10.64 32.76
C GLU A 238 -20.11 -10.44 32.42
N GLU A 239 -19.31 -11.51 32.42
CA GLU A 239 -17.91 -11.47 31.99
C GLU A 239 -17.79 -11.03 30.54
N CYS A 240 -18.59 -11.60 29.63
CA CYS A 240 -18.63 -11.16 28.24
C CYS A 240 -19.00 -9.68 28.09
N VAL A 241 -19.95 -9.17 28.89
CA VAL A 241 -20.30 -7.73 28.89
C VAL A 241 -19.11 -6.87 29.35
N ARG A 242 -18.39 -7.29 30.40
CA ARG A 242 -17.20 -6.58 30.90
C ARG A 242 -16.08 -6.55 29.87
N GLU A 243 -15.78 -7.68 29.25
CA GLU A 243 -14.75 -7.76 28.21
C GLU A 243 -15.15 -6.95 26.97
N TRP A 244 -16.43 -6.96 26.58
CA TRP A 244 -16.93 -6.13 25.48
C TRP A 244 -16.78 -4.64 25.78
N ALA A 245 -17.10 -4.19 27.01
CA ALA A 245 -16.91 -2.81 27.42
C ALA A 245 -15.43 -2.37 27.42
N ARG A 246 -14.50 -3.32 27.60
CA ARG A 246 -13.06 -3.07 27.56
C ARG A 246 -12.49 -3.02 26.13
N ALA A 247 -13.15 -3.65 25.16
CA ALA A 247 -12.65 -3.77 23.80
C ALA A 247 -12.25 -2.43 23.14
N PRO A 248 -13.03 -1.32 23.26
CA PRO A 248 -12.62 -0.04 22.68
C PRO A 248 -11.32 0.52 23.27
N ALA A 249 -11.07 0.31 24.57
CA ALA A 249 -9.86 0.78 25.22
C ALA A 249 -8.63 -0.03 24.76
N LEU A 250 -8.77 -1.35 24.61
CA LEU A 250 -7.71 -2.21 24.07
C LEU A 250 -7.38 -1.84 22.62
N VAL A 251 -8.42 -1.53 21.82
CA VAL A 251 -8.26 -1.03 20.46
C VAL A 251 -7.45 0.26 20.44
N GLU A 252 -7.71 1.18 21.37
CA GLU A 252 -6.99 2.44 21.45
C GLU A 252 -5.55 2.27 21.95
N GLU A 253 -5.31 1.42 22.94
CA GLU A 253 -3.97 1.04 23.41
C GLU A 253 -3.12 0.46 22.28
N ASP A 254 -3.70 -0.47 21.50
CA ASP A 254 -3.07 -1.02 20.31
C ASP A 254 -2.83 0.05 19.24
N ARG A 255 -3.65 1.11 19.17
CA ARG A 255 -3.44 2.23 18.22
C ARG A 255 -2.17 2.97 18.59
N ILE A 256 -2.08 3.39 19.85
CA ILE A 256 -0.97 4.16 20.39
C ILE A 256 0.34 3.37 20.33
N ALA A 257 0.31 2.07 20.68
CA ALA A 257 1.49 1.21 20.64
C ALA A 257 2.07 1.09 19.22
N GLU A 258 1.20 0.95 18.21
CA GLU A 258 1.63 0.88 16.80
C GLU A 258 2.12 2.23 16.28
N GLU A 259 1.50 3.35 16.66
CA GLU A 259 1.99 4.69 16.30
C GLU A 259 3.40 4.96 16.83
N LYS A 260 3.66 4.56 18.07
CA LYS A 260 5.01 4.62 18.65
C LYS A 260 6.01 3.78 17.86
N LYS A 261 5.62 2.55 17.49
CA LYS A 261 6.48 1.66 16.71
C LYS A 261 6.81 2.22 15.33
N VAL A 262 5.83 2.82 14.64
CA VAL A 262 6.06 3.48 13.34
C VAL A 262 7.02 4.66 13.50
N ALA A 263 6.87 5.46 14.56
CA ALA A 263 7.78 6.57 14.85
C ALA A 263 9.21 6.07 15.16
N GLU A 264 9.35 4.98 15.91
CA GLU A 264 10.65 4.35 16.19
C GLU A 264 11.31 3.78 14.93
N ASP A 265 10.55 3.11 14.06
CA ASP A 265 11.05 2.57 12.79
C ASP A 265 11.47 3.70 11.82
N ALA A 266 10.74 4.81 11.81
CA ALA A 266 11.10 6.01 11.04
C ALA A 266 12.41 6.64 11.55
N GLN A 267 12.56 6.78 12.87
CA GLN A 267 13.80 7.29 13.48
C GLN A 267 15.00 6.37 13.21
N LYS A 268 14.82 5.05 13.23
CA LYS A 268 15.88 4.09 12.86
C LYS A 268 16.27 4.20 11.39
N ALA A 269 15.30 4.39 10.50
CA ALA A 269 15.58 4.58 9.08
C ALA A 269 16.40 5.86 8.83
N GLU A 270 16.08 6.96 9.52
CA GLU A 270 16.85 8.21 9.46
C GLU A 270 18.27 8.05 10.03
N GLN A 271 18.44 7.28 11.10
CA GLN A 271 19.76 6.99 11.68
C GLN A 271 20.62 6.08 10.80
N GLU A 272 20.03 5.08 10.13
CA GLU A 272 20.71 4.25 9.14
C GLU A 272 21.06 5.03 7.87
N GLU A 273 20.24 6.01 7.48
CA GLU A 273 20.52 6.93 6.37
C GLU A 273 21.66 7.91 6.69
N GLY A 274 21.87 8.23 7.97
CA GLY A 274 23.00 9.04 8.47
C GLY A 274 24.33 8.29 8.61
N LEU A 275 24.36 6.96 8.45
CA LEU A 275 25.58 6.16 8.49
C LEU A 275 26.09 5.94 7.07
N GLU A 276 26.85 6.90 6.54
CA GLU A 276 27.56 6.69 5.27
C GLU A 276 28.37 5.38 5.35
N PRO A 277 28.32 4.52 4.32
CA PRO A 277 29.25 3.40 4.24
C PRO A 277 30.65 3.97 4.26
N ARG A 278 31.50 3.49 5.18
CA ARG A 278 32.94 3.73 5.20
C ARG A 278 33.51 3.33 3.84
N THR A 279 33.58 4.30 2.93
CA THR A 279 34.18 4.16 1.62
C THR A 279 35.67 4.33 1.81
N ASP A 280 36.37 3.20 1.80
CA ASP A 280 37.82 3.19 1.67
C ASP A 280 38.16 3.46 0.19
N TYR A 281 37.95 4.70 -0.26
CA TYR A 281 38.43 5.19 -1.56
C TYR A 281 38.80 6.67 -1.45
N SER A 282 40.08 6.90 -1.16
CA SER A 282 40.85 8.09 -1.59
C SER A 282 40.63 8.33 -3.09
N VAL A 283 40.21 9.52 -3.57
CA VAL A 283 41.02 10.72 -3.86
C VAL A 283 40.12 11.92 -4.28
N TYR A 284 40.62 13.12 -3.97
CA TYR A 284 40.35 14.46 -4.53
C TYR A 284 39.25 15.34 -3.92
N THR A 285 39.76 16.25 -3.09
CA THR A 285 39.21 17.48 -2.55
C THR A 285 38.94 18.53 -3.64
N PHE A 286 37.75 19.16 -3.60
CA PHE A 286 37.65 20.61 -3.73
C PHE A 286 36.37 21.11 -3.02
N ALA A 287 36.58 22.03 -2.09
CA ALA A 287 35.57 22.78 -1.34
C ALA A 287 35.73 24.27 -1.72
N PRO A 288 34.94 25.24 -1.21
CA PRO A 288 33.52 25.34 -0.80
C PRO A 288 32.91 26.61 -1.52
N PRO A 289 32.01 27.52 -1.01
CA PRO A 289 31.25 27.56 0.25
C PRO A 289 29.81 28.18 0.27
N ILE A 290 29.11 27.95 1.40
CA ILE A 290 28.06 28.74 2.11
C ILE A 290 26.60 28.77 1.60
N ALA A 291 25.68 28.26 2.44
CA ALA A 291 24.55 28.96 3.10
C ALA A 291 23.64 27.93 3.83
N SER A 292 23.55 27.94 5.18
CA SER A 292 22.51 28.64 5.98
C SER A 292 21.10 28.08 5.72
N SER A 293 20.63 27.07 6.47
CA SER A 293 19.94 27.12 7.79
C SER A 293 18.41 27.34 7.72
N LEU A 294 17.70 26.56 8.55
CA LEU A 294 16.31 26.67 9.05
C LEU A 294 15.25 25.92 8.21
N LEU A 295 14.68 24.78 8.65
CA LEU A 295 13.60 24.62 9.67
C LEU A 295 12.46 25.63 9.41
N THR A 296 11.16 25.30 9.31
CA THR A 296 10.37 24.49 10.24
C THR A 296 8.91 24.35 9.70
N THR A 297 8.23 23.27 10.12
CA THR A 297 6.79 23.16 10.47
C THR A 297 5.66 23.31 9.44
N ALA A 298 4.96 22.16 9.27
CA ALA A 298 3.54 21.92 9.57
C ALA A 298 2.43 22.68 8.82
N LEU A 299 1.50 21.91 8.26
CA LEU A 299 0.13 21.78 8.79
C LEU A 299 -0.61 20.65 8.05
N PHE A 300 -0.90 19.58 8.77
CA PHE A 300 -1.79 18.50 8.37
C PHE A 300 -3.12 18.75 9.08
N THR A 301 -4.15 19.12 8.34
CA THR A 301 -5.51 19.24 8.88
C THR A 301 -6.50 18.53 7.97
N GLU A 302 -7.25 17.65 8.63
CA GLU A 302 -8.59 17.15 8.32
C GLU A 302 -8.76 16.16 7.17
N LEU A 303 -9.13 14.92 7.53
CA LEU A 303 -10.05 14.07 6.76
C LEU A 303 -10.66 12.97 7.64
N LEU A 304 -11.90 13.26 8.06
CA LEU A 304 -13.15 12.46 8.17
C LEU A 304 -13.15 10.90 8.26
N PRO A 305 -14.26 10.33 8.80
CA PRO A 305 -14.29 9.09 9.55
C PRO A 305 -14.48 7.86 8.66
N SER A 306 -13.39 7.20 8.32
CA SER A 306 -13.41 5.85 7.73
C SER A 306 -12.58 4.83 8.53
N GLN A 307 -12.15 5.22 9.74
CA GLN A 307 -11.21 4.46 10.57
C GLN A 307 -11.84 3.46 11.55
N TRP A 308 -13.15 3.27 11.49
CA TRP A 308 -13.87 2.53 12.53
C TRP A 308 -13.94 1.02 12.33
N ILE A 309 -13.45 0.48 11.21
CA ILE A 309 -13.88 -0.86 10.77
C ILE A 309 -12.72 -1.86 10.53
N GLU A 310 -11.49 -1.57 10.93
CA GLU A 310 -10.36 -2.51 10.72
C GLU A 310 -9.95 -3.34 11.94
N ARG A 311 -10.68 -3.27 13.08
CA ARG A 311 -10.13 -3.79 14.35
C ARG A 311 -10.94 -4.79 15.17
N LEU A 312 -12.19 -5.10 14.84
CA LEU A 312 -12.92 -6.14 15.59
C LEU A 312 -12.57 -7.58 15.16
N GLY A 313 -11.93 -7.78 13.99
CA GLY A 313 -11.48 -9.11 13.53
C GLY A 313 -10.33 -9.76 14.31
N LYS A 314 -9.74 -9.08 15.31
CA LYS A 314 -8.55 -9.59 16.05
C LYS A 314 -8.84 -10.30 17.38
N LEU A 315 -10.10 -10.53 17.73
CA LEU A 315 -10.44 -11.32 18.95
C LEU A 315 -10.61 -12.82 18.70
N HIS A 316 -10.63 -13.31 17.45
CA HIS A 316 -10.94 -14.72 17.15
C HIS A 316 -9.75 -15.65 16.86
N SER A 317 -8.48 -15.21 17.05
CA SER A 317 -7.30 -16.05 16.76
C SER A 317 -6.25 -16.13 17.88
N SER A 318 -6.52 -15.57 19.05
CA SER A 318 -5.71 -15.84 20.25
C SER A 318 -6.25 -17.08 20.96
N GLU A 319 -5.86 -18.24 20.45
CA GLU A 319 -5.92 -19.54 21.11
C GLU A 319 -5.06 -19.52 22.40
N LYS A 320 -5.64 -19.00 23.49
CA LYS A 320 -5.09 -19.12 24.85
C LYS A 320 -6.19 -19.26 25.91
N VAL A 321 -7.22 -20.06 25.64
CA VAL A 321 -8.11 -20.58 26.70
C VAL A 321 -8.54 -22.01 26.37
N SER A 322 -7.60 -22.97 26.31
CA SER A 322 -7.94 -24.41 26.27
C SER A 322 -6.86 -25.31 26.87
N ARG A 323 -6.23 -24.87 27.98
CA ARG A 323 -5.41 -25.74 28.83
C ARG A 323 -5.54 -25.34 30.30
N ARG A 324 -6.74 -25.54 30.85
CA ARG A 324 -6.96 -25.60 32.31
C ARG A 324 -8.28 -26.28 32.67
N PHE A 325 -8.64 -27.36 31.99
CA PHE A 325 -9.80 -28.20 32.38
C PHE A 325 -9.57 -29.65 31.93
N THR A 326 -8.63 -30.32 32.60
CA THR A 326 -8.60 -31.78 32.74
C THR A 326 -7.97 -32.07 34.09
N GLU A 327 -8.80 -32.01 35.14
CA GLU A 327 -8.76 -32.82 36.37
C GLU A 327 -9.98 -32.48 37.24
#